data_AF-A0AAU8A7X6-F1
#
_entry.id   AF-A0AAU8A7X6-F1
#
_cell.length_a   1.000
_cell.length_b   1.000
_cell.length_c   1.000
_cell.angle_alpha   90.00
_cell.angle_beta   90.00
_cell.angle_gamma   90.00
#
_symmetry.space_group_name_H-M   'P 1'
#
loop_
_entity.id
_entity.type
_entity.pdbx_description
1 polymer ?
#
loop_
_entity_poly.entity_id
_entity_poly.type
_entity_poly.pdbx_seq_one_letter_code
_entity_poly.pdbx_strand_id
1 'polypeptide(L)'
;MKLQKTACDYIDSVCRNIRSRRERELFRAELSDHIEQKTAELMRGGRAQEEAERAAVESLGPAKTISKGMNAVYRPAAVKYIFLATTLFLAFLNAAPWLAFLFNIPNMPLAVFPAEGDTAVIGGADGPTRIFVSSGSWSMISFILPLLLAVFACITVWLFLRPKFGGKNNDMHPRT
;
A
#
# COMPACT_ATOMS: atom_id res chain seq x y z
N MET A 1 2.01 -18.81 -33.57
CA MET A 1 2.36 -18.38 -34.96
C MET A 1 3.42 -17.30 -34.83
N LYS A 2 4.38 -17.12 -35.77
CA LYS A 2 5.33 -16.00 -35.61
C LYS A 2 4.67 -14.69 -36.08
N LEU A 3 4.41 -13.78 -35.14
CA LEU A 3 3.95 -12.41 -35.42
C LEU A 3 4.97 -11.66 -36.26
N GLN A 4 4.51 -10.88 -37.24
CA GLN A 4 5.38 -10.01 -38.02
C GLN A 4 5.78 -8.76 -37.23
N LYS A 5 6.71 -8.00 -37.83
CA LYS A 5 7.29 -6.80 -37.24
C LYS A 5 6.25 -5.77 -36.81
N THR A 6 5.18 -5.58 -37.60
CA THR A 6 4.12 -4.60 -37.33
C THR A 6 3.38 -4.86 -36.01
N ALA A 7 3.05 -6.12 -35.71
CA ALA A 7 2.40 -6.50 -34.47
C ALA A 7 3.35 -6.38 -33.27
N CYS A 8 4.61 -6.78 -33.44
CA CYS A 8 5.65 -6.62 -32.42
C CYS A 8 5.88 -5.14 -32.06
N ASP A 9 5.98 -4.26 -33.06
CA ASP A 9 6.16 -2.82 -32.88
C ASP A 9 4.96 -2.20 -32.13
N TYR A 10 3.74 -2.66 -32.42
CA TYR A 10 2.53 -2.25 -31.70
C TYR A 10 2.56 -2.69 -30.23
N ILE A 11 2.83 -3.97 -29.97
CA ILE A 11 2.91 -4.53 -28.61
C ILE A 11 3.96 -3.77 -27.80
N ASP A 12 5.14 -3.50 -28.37
CA ASP A 12 6.19 -2.74 -27.71
C ASP A 12 5.76 -1.29 -27.43
N SER A 13 5.03 -0.66 -28.35
CA SER A 13 4.47 0.69 -28.16
C SER A 13 3.46 0.75 -27.01
N VAL A 14 2.56 -0.24 -26.90
CA VAL A 14 1.61 -0.32 -25.78
C VAL A 14 2.37 -0.59 -24.48
N CYS A 15 3.25 -1.58 -24.46
CA CYS A 15 3.97 -2.01 -23.27
C CYS A 15 4.89 -0.91 -22.71
N ARG A 16 5.54 -0.12 -23.57
CA ARG A 16 6.44 0.97 -23.14
C ARG A 16 5.73 2.04 -22.29
N ASN A 17 4.43 2.24 -22.52
CA ASN A 17 3.63 3.22 -21.82
C ASN A 17 3.01 2.70 -20.50
N ILE A 18 3.23 1.43 -20.14
CA ILE A 18 2.73 0.81 -18.90
C ILE A 18 3.75 1.03 -17.77
N ARG A 19 3.28 1.61 -16.66
CA ARG A 19 4.13 2.02 -15.53
C ARG A 19 4.65 0.84 -14.70
N SER A 20 3.84 -0.19 -14.52
CA SER A 20 4.17 -1.38 -13.72
C SER A 20 4.97 -2.40 -14.53
N ARG A 21 6.16 -2.79 -14.05
CA ARG A 21 7.01 -3.78 -14.76
C ARG A 21 6.37 -5.17 -14.82
N ARG A 22 5.81 -5.64 -13.71
CA ARG A 22 5.23 -6.98 -13.59
C ARG A 22 3.98 -7.13 -14.46
N GLU A 23 3.09 -6.15 -14.43
CA GLU A 23 1.87 -6.16 -15.24
C GLU A 23 2.19 -5.98 -16.72
N ARG A 24 3.23 -5.21 -17.06
CA ARG A 24 3.68 -5.08 -18.45
C ARG A 24 4.09 -6.42 -19.04
N GLU A 25 4.79 -7.28 -18.30
CA GLU A 25 5.20 -8.60 -18.79
C GLU A 25 3.99 -9.54 -18.97
N LEU A 26 3.09 -9.58 -17.99
CA LEU A 26 1.86 -10.37 -18.08
C LEU A 26 0.96 -9.89 -19.23
N PHE A 27 0.76 -8.58 -19.33
CA PHE A 27 -0.05 -7.99 -20.37
C PHE A 27 0.57 -8.15 -21.76
N ARG A 28 1.91 -8.13 -21.87
CA ARG A 28 2.59 -8.43 -23.13
C ARG A 28 2.24 -9.84 -23.61
N ALA A 29 2.25 -10.83 -22.73
CA ALA A 29 1.91 -12.20 -23.09
C ALA A 29 0.44 -12.31 -23.53
N GLU A 30 -0.49 -11.73 -22.76
CA GLU A 30 -1.92 -11.72 -23.08
C GLU A 30 -2.20 -11.02 -24.42
N LEU A 31 -1.58 -9.85 -24.63
CA LEU A 31 -1.78 -9.06 -25.85
C LEU A 31 -1.23 -9.78 -27.08
N SER A 32 -0.07 -10.41 -26.96
CA SER A 32 0.48 -11.25 -28.03
C SER A 32 -0.45 -12.40 -28.37
N ASP A 33 -0.92 -13.15 -27.37
CA ASP A 33 -1.80 -14.30 -27.59
C ASP A 33 -3.13 -13.86 -28.22
N HIS A 34 -3.69 -12.74 -27.76
CA HIS A 34 -4.93 -12.20 -28.33
C HIS A 34 -4.77 -11.76 -29.79
N ILE A 35 -3.64 -11.14 -30.15
CA ILE A 35 -3.34 -10.79 -31.55
C ILE A 35 -3.16 -12.07 -32.37
N GLU A 36 -2.40 -13.05 -31.89
CA GLU A 36 -2.19 -14.33 -32.59
C GLU A 36 -3.51 -15.06 -32.85
N GLN A 37 -4.39 -15.13 -31.86
CA GLN A 37 -5.71 -15.73 -31.99
C GLN A 37 -6.57 -15.01 -33.04
N LYS A 38 -6.67 -13.68 -32.96
CA LYS A 38 -7.42 -12.88 -33.95
C LYS A 38 -6.85 -13.02 -35.36
N THR A 39 -5.53 -13.03 -35.50
CA THR A 39 -4.90 -13.25 -36.81
C THR A 39 -5.22 -14.63 -37.35
N ALA A 40 -5.16 -15.68 -36.52
CA ALA A 40 -5.50 -17.04 -36.93
C ALA A 40 -6.97 -17.18 -37.34
N GLU A 41 -7.89 -16.45 -36.71
CA GLU A 41 -9.30 -16.38 -37.12
C GLU A 41 -9.46 -15.71 -38.50
N LEU A 42 -8.79 -14.58 -38.70
CA LEU A 42 -8.82 -13.86 -39.98
C LEU A 42 -8.18 -14.63 -41.13
N MET A 43 -7.12 -15.39 -40.85
CA MET A 43 -6.49 -16.29 -41.81
C MET A 43 -7.40 -17.48 -42.17
N ARG A 44 -8.15 -18.02 -41.20
CA ARG A 44 -9.20 -19.03 -41.48
C ARG A 44 -10.30 -18.47 -42.38
N GLY A 45 -10.55 -17.16 -42.32
CA GLY A 45 -11.43 -16.43 -43.24
C GLY A 45 -10.84 -16.17 -44.63
N GLY A 46 -9.67 -16.72 -44.96
CA GLY A 46 -9.04 -16.62 -46.28
C GLY A 46 -8.16 -15.39 -46.48
N ARG A 47 -7.89 -14.59 -45.44
CA ARG A 47 -6.97 -13.44 -45.54
C ARG A 47 -5.51 -13.88 -45.49
N ALA A 48 -4.67 -13.18 -46.25
CA ALA A 48 -3.22 -13.32 -46.13
C ALA A 48 -2.76 -12.92 -44.71
N GLN A 49 -1.69 -13.55 -44.22
CA GLN A 49 -1.20 -13.34 -42.86
C GLN A 49 -0.93 -11.86 -42.54
N GLU A 50 -0.26 -11.14 -43.44
CA GLU A 50 0.09 -9.72 -43.23
C GLU A 50 -1.16 -8.82 -43.11
N GLU A 51 -2.17 -9.07 -43.94
CA GLU A 51 -3.44 -8.33 -43.92
C GLU A 51 -4.29 -8.70 -42.69
N ALA A 52 -4.27 -9.97 -42.29
CA ALA A 52 -4.90 -10.45 -41.07
C ALA A 52 -4.27 -9.84 -39.81
N GLU A 53 -2.93 -9.73 -39.75
CA GLU A 53 -2.23 -9.10 -38.61
C GLU A 53 -2.54 -7.61 -38.54
N ARG A 54 -2.50 -6.91 -39.67
CA ARG A 54 -2.82 -5.48 -39.73
C ARG A 54 -4.25 -5.20 -39.26
N ALA A 55 -5.21 -5.99 -39.73
CA ALA A 55 -6.61 -5.88 -39.30
C ALA A 55 -6.78 -6.24 -37.80
N ALA A 56 -6.04 -7.22 -37.29
CA ALA A 56 -6.06 -7.57 -35.87
C ALA A 56 -5.56 -6.41 -34.99
N VAL A 57 -4.43 -5.79 -35.36
CA VAL A 57 -3.87 -4.63 -34.66
C VAL A 57 -4.80 -3.42 -34.75
N GLU A 58 -5.37 -3.15 -35.92
CA GLU A 58 -6.31 -2.05 -36.13
C GLU A 58 -7.57 -2.21 -35.25
N SER A 59 -8.05 -3.44 -35.07
CA SER A 59 -9.20 -3.73 -34.19
C SER A 59 -8.96 -3.42 -32.71
N LEU A 60 -7.70 -3.34 -32.27
CA LEU A 60 -7.34 -2.99 -30.89
C LEU A 60 -7.35 -1.47 -30.66
N GLY A 61 -7.25 -0.69 -31.73
CA GLY A 61 -7.23 0.76 -31.67
C GLY A 61 -5.90 1.34 -31.18
N PRO A 62 -5.88 2.63 -30.80
CA PRO A 62 -4.64 3.34 -30.51
C PRO A 62 -3.89 2.80 -29.28
N ALA A 63 -2.58 2.56 -29.40
CA ALA A 63 -1.77 2.04 -28.30
C ALA A 63 -1.84 2.88 -27.01
N LYS A 64 -2.00 4.21 -27.15
CA LYS A 64 -2.06 5.16 -26.04
C LYS A 64 -3.35 5.04 -25.22
N THR A 65 -4.48 4.67 -25.83
CA THR A 65 -5.75 4.52 -25.11
C THR A 65 -5.74 3.25 -24.27
N ILE A 66 -5.25 2.14 -24.82
CA ILE A 66 -5.07 0.88 -24.09
C ILE A 66 -4.14 1.06 -22.89
N SER A 67 -2.98 1.67 -23.12
CA SER A 67 -1.99 1.91 -22.06
C SER A 67 -2.54 2.79 -20.93
N LYS A 68 -3.37 3.80 -21.27
CA LYS A 68 -4.02 4.69 -20.29
C LYS A 68 -5.08 3.95 -19.48
N GLY A 69 -5.90 3.11 -20.11
CA GLY A 69 -6.87 2.26 -19.43
C GLY A 69 -6.20 1.31 -18.45
N MET A 70 -5.11 0.66 -18.90
CA MET A 70 -4.29 -0.22 -18.06
C MET A 70 -3.75 0.52 -16.83
N ASN A 71 -3.09 1.66 -17.04
CA ASN A 71 -2.53 2.44 -15.93
C ASN A 71 -3.61 2.99 -14.97
N ALA A 72 -4.86 3.13 -15.40
CA ALA A 72 -5.97 3.55 -14.54
C ALA A 72 -6.44 2.42 -13.61
N VAL A 73 -6.58 1.20 -14.15
CA VAL A 73 -6.96 0.01 -13.38
C VAL A 73 -5.89 -0.34 -12.34
N TYR A 74 -4.62 -0.24 -12.74
CA TYR A 74 -3.48 -0.62 -11.89
C TYR A 74 -2.85 0.54 -11.12
N ARG A 75 -3.62 1.60 -10.82
CA ARG A 75 -3.12 2.70 -9.99
C ARG A 75 -2.52 2.13 -8.69
N PRO A 76 -1.22 2.34 -8.40
CA PRO A 76 -0.65 1.94 -7.11
C PRO A 76 -1.47 2.67 -6.05
N ALA A 77 -2.12 1.90 -5.19
CA ALA A 77 -3.08 2.42 -4.24
C ALA A 77 -2.37 3.40 -3.29
N ALA A 78 -2.40 4.69 -3.63
CA ALA A 78 -1.80 5.76 -2.84
C ALA A 78 -2.31 5.73 -1.40
N VAL A 79 -3.55 5.29 -1.22
CA VAL A 79 -4.19 5.02 0.07
C VAL A 79 -3.35 4.12 0.97
N LYS A 80 -2.65 3.12 0.42
CA LYS A 80 -1.80 2.20 1.20
C LYS A 80 -0.60 2.95 1.80
N TYR A 81 0.06 3.80 1.02
CA TYR A 81 1.19 4.60 1.49
C TYR A 81 0.75 5.70 2.46
N ILE A 82 -0.43 6.29 2.23
CA ILE A 82 -1.04 7.24 3.18
C ILE A 82 -1.30 6.54 4.52
N PHE A 83 -1.91 5.35 4.50
CA PHE A 83 -2.19 4.59 5.73
C PHE A 83 -0.91 4.20 6.49
N LEU A 84 0.14 3.78 5.77
CA LEU A 84 1.44 3.50 6.36
C LEU A 84 2.08 4.75 6.97
N ALA A 85 2.08 5.87 6.25
CA ALA A 85 2.62 7.14 6.71
C ALA A 85 1.88 7.65 7.97
N THR A 86 0.55 7.60 7.97
CA THR A 86 -0.27 7.96 9.13
C THR A 86 0.05 7.08 10.34
N THR A 87 0.19 5.75 10.14
CA THR A 87 0.51 4.82 11.23
C THR A 87 1.87 5.11 11.86
N LEU A 88 2.90 5.34 11.03
CA LEU A 88 4.24 5.70 11.51
C LEU A 88 4.26 7.06 12.22
N PHE A 89 3.52 8.04 11.70
CA PHE A 89 3.41 9.37 12.32
C PHE A 89 2.78 9.29 13.71
N LEU A 90 1.69 8.55 13.87
CA LEU A 90 1.06 8.33 15.18
C LEU A 90 1.97 7.58 16.15
N ALA A 91 2.72 6.59 15.67
CA ALA A 91 3.70 5.87 16.48
C ALA A 91 4.82 6.80 16.97
N PHE A 92 5.34 7.68 16.10
CA PHE A 92 6.38 8.65 16.46
C PHE A 92 5.89 9.66 17.50
N LEU A 93 4.69 10.23 17.34
CA LEU A 93 4.12 11.16 18.31
C LEU A 93 3.95 10.52 19.70
N ASN A 94 3.63 9.22 19.75
CA ASN A 94 3.52 8.48 21.00
C ASN A 94 4.88 8.04 21.59
N ALA A 95 5.96 8.05 20.81
CA ALA A 95 7.29 7.70 21.28
C ALA A 95 8.01 8.87 21.99
N ALA A 96 7.63 10.12 21.73
CA ALA A 96 8.28 11.30 22.29
C ALA A 96 8.29 11.37 23.84
N PRO A 97 7.19 11.06 24.56
CA PRO A 97 7.19 11.02 26.03
C PRO A 97 8.14 9.96 26.60
N TRP A 98 8.33 8.85 25.87
CA TRP A 98 9.20 7.74 26.25
C TRP A 98 10.67 8.05 26.02
N LEU A 99 10.99 8.73 24.92
CA LEU A 99 12.33 9.23 24.67
C LEU A 99 12.72 10.26 25.75
N ALA A 100 11.82 11.18 26.11
CA ALA A 100 12.07 12.12 27.20
C ALA A 100 12.33 11.42 28.56
N PHE A 101 11.59 10.34 28.85
CA PHE A 101 11.80 9.51 30.04
C PHE A 101 13.14 8.74 30.00
N LEU A 102 13.46 8.08 28.89
CA LEU A 102 14.71 7.32 28.70
C LEU A 102 15.95 8.21 28.76
N PHE A 103 15.87 9.43 28.21
CA PHE A 103 16.96 10.41 28.24
C PHE A 103 16.98 11.29 29.48
N ASN A 104 16.11 11.01 30.48
CA ASN A 104 16.03 11.73 31.75
C ASN A 104 16.07 13.26 31.55
N ILE A 105 15.28 13.77 30.60
CA ILE A 105 15.16 15.22 30.37
C ILE A 105 14.25 15.75 31.49
N PRO A 106 14.73 16.55 32.46
CA PRO A 106 14.02 16.70 33.72
C PRO A 106 12.68 17.44 33.65
N ASN A 107 12.34 18.15 32.56
CA ASN A 107 11.19 19.06 32.57
C ASN A 107 10.62 19.34 31.16
N MET A 108 9.89 18.41 30.56
CA MET A 108 8.89 18.79 29.55
C MET A 108 7.50 18.71 30.18
N PRO A 109 6.87 19.84 30.54
CA PRO A 109 5.48 19.83 30.95
C PRO A 109 4.64 19.60 29.70
N LEU A 110 4.40 18.34 29.34
CA LEU A 110 3.21 17.98 28.56
C LEU A 110 2.02 18.17 29.48
N ALA A 111 1.55 19.42 29.55
CA ALA A 111 0.44 19.88 30.37
C ALA A 111 -0.88 19.22 29.93
N VAL A 112 -1.08 17.97 30.30
CA VAL A 112 -2.40 17.34 30.44
C VAL A 112 -2.53 16.62 31.79
N PHE A 113 -1.44 16.41 32.53
CA PHE A 113 -1.49 15.85 33.87
C PHE A 113 -0.63 16.69 34.82
N PRO A 114 -1.19 17.18 35.94
CA PRO A 114 -0.41 17.92 36.93
C PRO A 114 0.70 17.01 37.47
N ALA A 115 1.91 17.57 37.47
CA ALA A 115 3.10 16.94 38.00
C ALA A 115 2.94 16.64 39.51
N GLU A 116 3.49 15.49 39.87
CA GLU A 116 3.92 15.00 41.19
C GLU A 116 3.39 15.71 42.44
N GLY A 117 2.61 14.94 43.21
CA GLY A 117 2.80 14.87 44.66
C GLY A 117 2.44 16.10 45.48
N ASP A 118 1.68 17.04 44.92
CA ASP A 118 1.31 18.24 45.67
C ASP A 118 0.30 17.89 46.77
N THR A 119 0.74 17.99 48.02
CA THR A 119 -0.15 17.86 49.18
C THR A 119 -1.03 19.10 49.23
N ALA A 120 -2.28 18.99 48.75
CA ALA A 120 -3.26 20.04 48.96
C ALA A 120 -3.59 20.13 50.46
N VAL A 121 -3.03 21.13 51.15
CA VAL A 121 -3.36 21.45 52.53
C VAL A 121 -4.64 22.25 52.52
N ILE A 122 -5.77 21.60 52.80
CA ILE A 122 -7.05 22.27 53.02
C ILE A 122 -7.15 22.56 54.51
N GLY A 123 -7.25 23.85 54.88
CA GLY A 123 -7.42 24.27 56.27
C GLY A 123 -8.83 23.94 56.77
N GLY A 124 -8.95 22.91 57.61
CA GLY A 124 -10.16 22.63 58.39
C GLY A 124 -10.14 23.37 59.73
N ALA A 125 -11.30 23.49 60.38
CA ALA A 125 -11.47 24.18 61.68
C ALA A 125 -10.59 23.61 62.81
N ASP A 126 -10.13 22.37 62.66
CA ASP A 126 -9.34 21.63 63.66
C ASP A 126 -7.84 21.53 63.30
N GLY A 127 -7.39 22.25 62.27
CA GLY A 127 -6.00 22.30 61.81
C GLY A 127 -5.78 21.76 60.38
N PRO A 128 -4.53 21.81 59.87
CA PRO A 128 -4.21 21.36 58.51
C PRO A 128 -4.32 19.84 58.40
N THR A 129 -5.43 19.34 57.87
CA THR A 129 -5.57 17.92 57.54
C THR A 129 -4.81 17.61 56.25
N ARG A 130 -3.74 16.82 56.36
CA ARG A 130 -3.02 16.30 55.19
C ARG A 130 -3.76 15.11 54.61
N ILE A 131 -4.35 15.28 53.44
CA ILE A 131 -4.96 14.17 52.71
C ILE A 131 -3.90 13.60 51.76
N PHE A 132 -3.54 12.33 51.94
CA PHE A 132 -2.72 11.62 50.97
C PHE A 132 -3.61 11.24 49.79
N VAL A 133 -3.57 12.05 48.73
CA VAL A 133 -4.11 11.62 47.44
C VAL A 133 -3.15 10.56 46.93
N SER A 134 -3.52 9.28 47.07
CA SER A 134 -2.82 8.19 46.39
C SER A 134 -3.12 8.33 44.89
N SER A 135 -2.36 9.20 44.24
CA SER A 135 -2.33 9.33 42.80
C SER A 135 -1.92 7.98 42.23
N GLY A 136 -2.83 7.37 41.48
CA GLY A 136 -2.75 5.98 41.03
C GLY A 136 -1.33 5.60 40.59
N SER A 137 -0.85 4.49 41.16
CA SER A 137 0.30 3.73 40.68
C SER A 137 0.36 3.85 39.17
N TRP A 138 1.49 4.32 38.61
CA TRP A 138 1.71 4.43 37.17
C TRP A 138 1.35 3.08 36.55
N SER A 139 0.11 2.99 36.09
CA SER A 139 -0.51 1.70 35.86
C SER A 139 0.23 1.04 34.72
N MET A 140 0.35 -0.29 34.72
CA MET A 140 1.00 -1.02 33.62
C MET A 140 0.49 -0.58 32.23
N ILE A 141 -0.72 -0.02 32.16
CA ILE A 141 -1.36 0.61 31.00
C ILE A 141 -0.44 1.64 30.33
N SER A 142 0.31 2.45 31.09
CA SER A 142 1.24 3.45 30.54
C SER A 142 2.31 2.78 29.66
N PHE A 143 2.82 1.61 30.04
CA PHE A 143 3.83 0.86 29.27
C PHE A 143 3.21 -0.04 28.19
N ILE A 144 2.01 -0.60 28.45
CA ILE A 144 1.36 -1.57 27.57
C ILE A 144 0.83 -0.91 26.29
N LEU A 145 0.16 0.24 26.38
CA LEU A 145 -0.42 0.91 25.22
C LEU A 145 0.61 1.29 24.13
N PRO A 146 1.76 1.91 24.45
CA PRO A 146 2.79 2.24 23.46
C PRO A 146 3.51 1.00 22.92
N LEU A 147 3.72 -0.04 23.74
CA LEU A 147 4.27 -1.32 23.28
C LEU A 147 3.33 -1.95 22.23
N LEU A 148 2.02 -1.94 22.49
CA LEU A 148 1.01 -2.49 21.58
C LEU A 148 0.94 -1.69 20.27
N LEU A 149 1.05 -0.36 20.35
CA LEU A 149 1.18 0.52 19.17
C LEU A 149 2.45 0.24 18.36
N ALA A 150 3.59 0.03 19.02
CA ALA A 150 4.86 -0.29 18.36
C ALA A 150 4.80 -1.67 17.67
N VAL A 151 4.23 -2.67 18.33
CA VAL A 151 3.99 -3.99 17.75
C VAL A 151 3.04 -3.89 16.56
N PHE A 152 1.94 -3.14 16.69
CA PHE A 152 1.00 -2.90 15.60
C PHE A 152 1.67 -2.22 14.41
N ALA A 153 2.51 -1.20 14.65
CA ALA A 153 3.30 -0.51 13.62
C ALA A 153 4.28 -1.47 12.92
N CYS A 154 4.99 -2.32 13.68
CA CYS A 154 5.86 -3.36 13.13
C CYS A 154 5.08 -4.37 12.27
N ILE A 155 3.91 -4.82 12.73
CA ILE A 155 3.04 -5.73 11.97
C ILE A 155 2.55 -5.06 10.69
N THR A 156 2.14 -3.78 10.73
CA THR A 156 1.69 -3.06 9.53
C THR A 156 2.82 -2.87 8.54
N VAL A 157 4.02 -2.47 9.00
CA VAL A 157 5.21 -2.37 8.16
C VAL A 157 5.57 -3.73 7.56
N TRP A 158 5.51 -4.81 8.34
CA TRP A 158 5.79 -6.16 7.87
C TRP A 158 4.78 -6.67 6.85
N LEU A 159 3.48 -6.45 7.08
CA LEU A 159 2.43 -6.78 6.11
C LEU A 159 2.56 -5.96 4.82
N PHE A 160 3.07 -4.73 4.92
CA PHE A 160 3.30 -3.85 3.78
C PHE A 160 4.57 -4.22 3.00
N LEU A 161 5.62 -4.63 3.70
CA LEU A 161 6.90 -5.08 3.13
C LEU A 161 6.83 -6.51 2.61
N ARG A 162 5.87 -7.33 3.06
CA ARG A 162 5.63 -8.65 2.46
C ARG A 162 5.21 -8.44 1.01
N PRO A 163 6.06 -8.81 0.02
CA PRO A 163 5.60 -8.85 -1.35
C PRO A 163 4.40 -9.78 -1.37
N LYS A 164 3.28 -9.29 -1.88
CA LYS A 164 2.06 -10.09 -2.07
C LYS A 164 2.51 -11.33 -2.83
N PHE A 165 2.71 -12.45 -2.12
CA PHE A 165 3.03 -13.73 -2.72
C PHE A 165 1.96 -13.92 -3.77
N GLY A 166 2.40 -13.92 -5.03
CA GLY A 166 1.52 -14.12 -6.15
C GLY A 166 0.72 -15.36 -5.83
N GLY A 167 -0.61 -15.22 -5.78
CA GLY A 167 -1.49 -16.36 -5.92
C GLY A 167 -1.02 -17.09 -7.16
N LYS A 168 -0.35 -18.21 -6.94
CA LYS A 168 0.02 -19.13 -7.99
C LYS A 168 -1.32 -19.70 -8.47
N ASN A 169 -1.66 -19.33 -9.69
CA ASN A 169 -2.50 -19.96 -10.69
C ASN A 169 -3.56 -20.95 -10.19
N ASN A 170 -4.78 -20.78 -10.67
CA ASN A 170 -5.40 -21.62 -11.69
C ASN A 170 -6.85 -21.13 -11.86
N ASP A 171 -7.48 -21.46 -13.00
CA ASP A 171 -8.92 -21.33 -13.27
C ASP A 171 -9.36 -20.05 -14.02
N MET A 172 -9.38 -20.13 -15.35
CA MET A 172 -10.63 -20.18 -16.14
C MET A 172 -10.27 -20.14 -17.64
N HIS A 173 -10.09 -21.32 -18.25
CA HIS A 173 -11.09 -22.03 -19.07
C HIS A 173 -11.24 -21.44 -20.49
N PRO A 174 -10.91 -22.20 -21.55
CA PRO A 174 -11.16 -21.75 -22.92
C PRO A 174 -12.66 -21.62 -23.11
N ARG A 175 -13.12 -20.43 -23.50
CA ARG A 175 -14.44 -20.27 -24.14
C ARG A 175 -14.27 -20.72 -25.58
N THR A 176 -14.68 -21.96 -25.83
CA THR A 176 -15.11 -22.46 -27.13
C THR A 176 -16.16 -21.54 -27.74
#